data_AF-A0A3D1PJR6-F1
#
_entry.id   AF-A0A3D1PJR6-F1
#
_cell.length_a   1.000
_cell.length_b   1.000
_cell.length_c   1.000
_cell.angle_alpha   90.00
_cell.angle_beta   90.00
_cell.angle_gamma   90.00
#
_symmetry.space_group_name_H-M   'P 1'
#
loop_
_entity.id
_entity.type
_entity.pdbx_description
1 polymer ?
#
loop_
_entity_poly.entity_id
_entity_poly.type
_entity_poly.pdbx_seq_one_letter_code
_entity_poly.pdbx_strand_id
1 'polypeptide(L)'
;MKFSWRVLVLWTLPALAIGFFFWQGAFASVPTDTSKNTASTRMTYGRFLEYLDAGRVTSVDLYEGGRTAIVEAVDPELDNRIQRLRVDLPYTAPELISKLRDSNVNFDSHPMRNDGAIWGLLGNLIFPILLIGGLFFLFRRSSNIPGGPGQALNFGKSRARFQMEAKTGIKFDDVAGIDEAKEELQEVVTFLKQPERFTAVGARIPKG
;
A
#
# COMPACT_ATOMS: atom_id res chain seq x y z
N MET A 1 -33.18 13.64 -12.43
CA MET A 1 -32.20 13.43 -11.34
C MET A 1 -31.02 14.33 -11.60
N LYS A 2 -30.70 15.28 -10.70
CA LYS A 2 -29.60 16.24 -10.92
C LYS A 2 -28.27 15.52 -10.73
N PHE A 3 -27.71 15.03 -11.82
CA PHE A 3 -26.42 14.36 -11.83
C PHE A 3 -25.34 15.39 -11.51
N SER A 4 -24.92 15.42 -10.25
CA SER A 4 -23.95 16.39 -9.76
C SER A 4 -22.58 15.99 -10.27
N TRP A 5 -21.91 16.88 -11.02
CA TRP A 5 -20.50 16.76 -11.43
C TRP A 5 -19.58 16.33 -10.27
N ARG A 6 -19.95 16.66 -9.03
CA ARG A 6 -19.25 16.27 -7.80
C ARG A 6 -19.25 14.75 -7.56
N VAL A 7 -20.30 14.05 -7.97
CA VAL A 7 -20.39 12.57 -7.89
C VAL A 7 -19.47 11.95 -8.93
N LEU A 8 -19.41 12.54 -10.13
CA LEU A 8 -18.47 12.13 -11.18
C LEU A 8 -17.03 12.23 -10.67
N VAL A 9 -16.64 13.36 -10.09
CA VAL A 9 -15.29 13.57 -9.52
C VAL A 9 -14.97 12.60 -8.37
N LEU A 10 -15.96 12.25 -7.56
CA LEU A 10 -15.79 11.36 -6.41
C LEU A 10 -15.57 9.90 -6.84
N TRP A 11 -16.19 9.46 -7.93
CA TRP A 11 -15.99 8.11 -8.49
C TRP A 11 -14.82 8.02 -9.46
N THR A 12 -14.38 9.13 -10.07
CA THR A 12 -13.21 9.12 -10.96
C THR A 12 -11.91 8.91 -10.19
N LEU A 13 -11.78 9.42 -8.97
CA LEU A 13 -10.56 9.25 -8.14
C LEU A 13 -10.22 7.77 -7.84
N PRO A 14 -11.14 6.95 -7.31
CA PRO A 14 -10.89 5.53 -7.10
C PRO A 14 -10.74 4.76 -8.41
N ALA A 15 -11.49 5.12 -9.46
CA ALA A 15 -11.33 4.50 -10.78
C ALA A 15 -9.95 4.76 -11.40
N LEU A 16 -9.41 5.97 -11.22
CA LEU A 16 -8.07 6.34 -11.70
C LEU A 16 -6.99 5.67 -10.84
N ALA A 17 -7.20 5.49 -9.55
CA ALA A 17 -6.29 4.71 -8.70
C ALA A 17 -6.26 3.23 -9.11
N ILE A 18 -7.41 2.61 -9.34
CA ILE A 18 -7.51 1.23 -9.82
C ILE A 18 -6.88 1.11 -11.21
N GLY A 19 -7.19 2.05 -12.11
CA GLY A 19 -6.58 2.11 -13.44
C GLY A 19 -5.07 2.30 -13.38
N PHE A 20 -4.56 3.10 -12.44
CA PHE A 20 -3.13 3.29 -12.21
C PHE A 20 -2.47 2.03 -11.67
N PHE A 21 -3.09 1.30 -10.73
CA PHE A 21 -2.53 0.03 -10.24
C PHE A 21 -2.61 -1.09 -11.27
N PHE A 22 -3.67 -1.11 -12.09
CA PHE A 22 -3.78 -2.05 -13.20
C PHE A 22 -2.79 -1.73 -14.31
N TRP A 23 -2.58 -0.43 -14.61
CA TRP A 23 -1.55 0.05 -15.52
C TRP A 23 -0.15 -0.20 -14.96
N GLN A 24 0.08 0.02 -13.68
CA GLN A 24 1.33 -0.29 -13.00
C GLN A 24 1.56 -1.80 -12.88
N GLY A 25 0.52 -2.64 -12.88
CA GLY A 25 0.66 -4.09 -12.93
C GLY A 25 0.92 -4.62 -14.35
N ALA A 26 0.27 -4.02 -15.35
CA ALA A 26 0.42 -4.37 -16.77
C ALA A 26 1.69 -3.78 -17.41
N PHE A 27 2.17 -2.66 -16.89
CA PHE A 27 3.39 -1.94 -17.27
C PHE A 27 4.35 -1.82 -16.10
N ALA A 28 4.21 -2.68 -15.07
CA ALA A 28 5.30 -2.93 -14.15
C ALA A 28 6.44 -3.34 -15.06
N SER A 29 7.37 -2.41 -15.24
CA SER A 29 8.64 -2.71 -15.84
C SER A 29 9.12 -3.94 -15.11
N VAL A 30 9.12 -5.08 -15.81
CA VAL A 30 10.13 -6.13 -15.59
C VAL A 30 11.38 -5.35 -15.21
N PRO A 31 12.01 -5.61 -14.06
CA PRO A 31 13.19 -4.87 -13.66
C PRO A 31 14.17 -5.01 -14.82
N THR A 32 14.16 -4.01 -15.70
CA THR A 32 15.11 -3.90 -16.77
C THR A 32 16.30 -3.54 -15.94
N ASP A 33 17.12 -4.54 -15.68
CA ASP A 33 18.52 -4.39 -15.35
C ASP A 33 19.04 -3.41 -16.39
N THR A 34 18.88 -2.12 -16.07
CA THR A 34 19.50 -1.00 -16.75
C THR A 34 20.92 -1.03 -16.22
N SER A 35 21.57 -2.16 -16.49
CA SER A 35 22.97 -2.36 -16.38
C SER A 35 23.51 -1.39 -17.42
N LYS A 36 23.92 -0.22 -16.95
CA LYS A 36 24.79 0.71 -17.68
C LYS A 36 26.17 0.10 -17.96
N ASN A 37 26.26 -1.23 -18.07
CA ASN A 37 27.45 -1.96 -18.47
C ASN A 37 27.24 -2.38 -19.92
N THR A 38 27.69 -1.50 -20.81
CA THR A 38 27.72 -1.64 -22.27
C THR A 38 28.67 -2.77 -22.69
N ALA A 39 28.40 -4.00 -22.26
CA ALA A 39 29.03 -5.22 -22.76
C ALA A 39 27.92 -6.07 -23.37
N SER A 40 27.73 -5.94 -24.68
CA SER A 40 26.64 -6.61 -25.43
C SER A 40 26.85 -8.12 -25.58
N THR A 41 27.98 -8.66 -25.15
CA THR A 41 28.36 -10.06 -25.33
C THR A 41 28.70 -10.69 -23.98
N ARG A 42 27.96 -11.74 -23.61
CA ARG A 42 28.22 -12.56 -22.42
C ARG A 42 29.23 -13.66 -22.77
N MET A 43 30.18 -13.92 -21.87
CA MET A 43 31.17 -14.98 -21.99
C MET A 43 31.15 -15.87 -20.74
N THR A 44 31.28 -17.18 -20.93
CA THR A 44 31.36 -18.14 -19.81
C THR A 44 32.71 -18.06 -19.11
N TYR A 45 32.76 -18.37 -17.81
CA TYR A 45 34.00 -18.40 -17.03
C TYR A 45 35.10 -19.29 -17.65
N GLY A 46 34.76 -20.45 -18.20
CA GLY A 46 35.75 -21.33 -18.85
C GLY A 46 36.42 -20.69 -20.06
N ARG A 47 35.63 -20.05 -20.93
CA ARG A 47 36.15 -19.30 -22.10
C ARG A 47 37.00 -18.09 -21.69
N PHE A 48 36.64 -17.45 -20.60
CA PHE A 48 37.45 -16.38 -20.03
C PHE A 48 38.83 -16.88 -19.59
N LEU A 49 38.90 -18.01 -18.89
CA LEU A 49 40.18 -18.61 -18.48
C LEU A 49 41.05 -18.96 -19.69
N GLU A 50 40.46 -19.49 -20.75
CA GLU A 50 41.18 -19.79 -22.00
C GLU A 50 41.76 -18.52 -22.64
N TYR A 51 41.01 -17.42 -22.64
CA TYR A 51 41.46 -16.13 -23.18
C TYR A 51 42.55 -15.50 -22.31
N LEU A 52 42.47 -15.71 -21.00
CA LEU A 52 43.49 -15.29 -20.05
C LEU A 52 44.78 -16.07 -20.26
N ASP A 53 44.70 -17.41 -20.33
CA ASP A 53 45.86 -18.28 -20.56
C ASP A 53 46.50 -18.04 -21.95
N ALA A 54 45.71 -17.61 -22.93
CA ALA A 54 46.18 -17.20 -24.26
C ALA A 54 46.75 -15.77 -24.32
N GLY A 55 46.76 -15.02 -23.22
CA GLY A 55 47.29 -13.64 -23.15
C GLY A 55 46.48 -12.61 -23.94
N ARG A 56 45.19 -12.88 -24.20
CA ARG A 56 44.30 -12.01 -25.01
C ARG A 56 43.54 -10.97 -24.20
N VAL A 57 43.68 -11.00 -22.88
CA VAL A 57 42.97 -10.13 -21.94
C VAL A 57 43.86 -8.93 -21.58
N THR A 58 43.34 -7.72 -21.77
CA THR A 58 44.05 -6.47 -21.48
C THR A 58 43.70 -5.91 -20.10
N SER A 59 42.43 -5.97 -19.71
CA SER A 59 41.97 -5.49 -18.40
C SER A 59 40.76 -6.27 -17.91
N VAL A 60 40.67 -6.42 -16.59
CA VAL A 60 39.54 -7.09 -15.92
C VAL A 60 39.01 -6.20 -14.80
N ASP A 61 37.80 -5.69 -14.98
CA ASP A 61 37.08 -4.93 -13.97
C ASP A 61 36.08 -5.82 -13.24
N LEU A 62 36.26 -5.97 -11.93
CA LEU A 62 35.39 -6.75 -11.06
C LEU A 62 34.25 -5.88 -10.54
N TYR A 63 33.01 -6.27 -10.83
CA TYR A 63 31.79 -5.62 -10.37
C TYR A 63 31.00 -6.54 -9.43
N GLU A 64 30.02 -5.94 -8.75
CA GLU A 64 29.05 -6.67 -7.91
C GLU A 64 29.71 -7.51 -6.80
N GLY A 65 30.86 -7.05 -6.28
CA GLY A 65 31.61 -7.77 -5.25
C GLY A 65 32.25 -9.07 -5.72
N GLY A 66 32.60 -9.16 -7.01
CA GLY A 66 33.28 -10.33 -7.59
C GLY A 66 32.34 -11.39 -8.18
N ARG A 67 31.07 -11.05 -8.42
CA ARG A 67 30.13 -11.93 -9.15
C ARG A 67 30.18 -11.72 -10.66
N THR A 68 30.53 -10.51 -11.08
CA THR A 68 30.55 -10.12 -12.48
C THR A 68 31.92 -9.52 -12.79
N ALA A 69 32.58 -9.98 -13.84
CA ALA A 69 33.73 -9.30 -14.42
C ALA A 69 33.38 -8.70 -15.78
N ILE A 70 33.84 -7.50 -16.04
CA ILE A 70 33.92 -6.94 -17.39
C ILE A 70 35.35 -7.10 -17.85
N VAL A 71 35.52 -7.84 -18.94
CA VAL A 71 36.82 -8.20 -19.49
C VAL A 71 36.99 -7.45 -20.81
N GLU A 72 38.08 -6.71 -20.93
CA GLU A 72 38.52 -6.17 -22.21
C GLU A 72 39.47 -7.19 -22.85
N ALA A 73 39.00 -7.85 -23.91
CA ALA A 73 39.79 -8.82 -24.67
C ALA A 73 39.95 -8.37 -26.12
N VAL A 74 41.13 -8.65 -26.68
CA VAL A 74 41.41 -8.41 -28.09
C VAL A 74 41.21 -9.73 -28.84
N ASP A 75 40.23 -9.76 -29.75
CA ASP A 75 40.01 -10.94 -30.57
C ASP A 75 40.75 -10.79 -31.92
N PRO A 76 41.78 -11.62 -32.19
CA PRO A 76 42.51 -11.59 -33.46
C PRO A 76 41.64 -11.99 -34.66
N GLU A 77 40.50 -12.66 -34.44
CA GLU A 77 39.58 -13.04 -35.52
C GLU A 77 38.65 -11.90 -35.97
N LEU A 78 38.49 -10.86 -35.15
CA LEU A 78 37.66 -9.68 -35.42
C LEU A 78 38.49 -8.40 -35.61
N ASP A 79 39.54 -8.46 -36.43
CA ASP A 79 40.29 -7.27 -36.87
C ASP A 79 40.90 -6.49 -35.68
N ASN A 80 41.36 -7.23 -34.65
CA ASN A 80 42.04 -6.70 -33.47
C ASN A 80 41.21 -5.68 -32.65
N ARG A 81 39.87 -5.77 -32.73
CA ARG A 81 38.98 -4.88 -31.98
C ARG A 81 38.93 -5.28 -30.51
N ILE A 82 39.07 -4.28 -29.63
CA ILE A 82 38.88 -4.45 -28.19
C ILE A 82 37.38 -4.67 -27.93
N GLN A 83 37.03 -5.83 -27.40
CA GLN A 83 35.66 -6.16 -27.03
C GLN A 83 35.52 -6.18 -25.51
N ARG A 84 34.42 -5.57 -25.03
CA ARG A 84 34.02 -5.62 -23.63
C ARG A 84 33.06 -6.78 -23.43
N LEU A 85 33.51 -7.80 -22.71
CA LEU A 85 32.79 -9.04 -22.47
C LEU A 85 32.36 -9.11 -21.01
N ARG A 86 31.09 -9.43 -20.75
CA ARG A 86 30.60 -9.68 -19.38
C ARG A 86 30.78 -11.16 -19.06
N VAL A 87 31.46 -11.46 -17.96
CA VAL A 87 31.70 -12.82 -17.46
C VAL A 87 31.08 -12.95 -16.08
N ASP A 88 30.22 -13.94 -15.90
CA ASP A 88 29.70 -14.29 -14.58
C ASP A 88 30.70 -15.24 -13.90
N LEU A 89 31.18 -14.82 -12.73
CA LEU A 89 32.21 -15.52 -11.96
C LEU A 89 31.56 -16.42 -10.90
N PRO A 90 32.10 -17.65 -10.70
CA PRO A 90 31.70 -18.46 -9.56
C PRO A 90 32.10 -17.76 -8.25
N TYR A 91 31.26 -17.87 -7.22
CA TYR A 91 31.47 -17.20 -5.94
C TYR A 91 32.85 -17.57 -5.37
N THR A 92 33.67 -16.55 -5.10
CA THR A 92 35.06 -16.64 -4.61
C THR A 92 35.99 -17.45 -5.51
N ALA A 93 36.70 -16.77 -6.41
CA ALA A 93 37.76 -17.36 -7.25
C ALA A 93 39.16 -16.86 -6.82
N PRO A 94 39.73 -17.34 -5.70
CA PRO A 94 41.08 -16.95 -5.28
C PRO A 94 42.13 -17.33 -6.32
N GLU A 95 41.94 -18.46 -7.01
CA GLU A 95 42.75 -18.94 -8.13
C GLU A 95 42.75 -17.99 -9.34
N LEU A 96 41.70 -17.19 -9.50
CA LEU A 96 41.66 -16.20 -10.57
C LEU A 96 42.55 -15.00 -10.25
N ILE A 97 42.61 -14.59 -8.98
CA ILE A 97 43.42 -13.44 -8.56
C ILE A 97 44.91 -13.75 -8.68
N SER A 98 45.33 -14.99 -8.37
CA SER A 98 46.70 -15.45 -8.64
C SER A 98 47.00 -15.45 -10.13
N LYS A 99 46.14 -16.07 -10.96
CA LYS A 99 46.33 -16.10 -12.43
C LYS A 99 46.38 -14.72 -13.08
N LEU A 100 45.54 -13.77 -12.66
CA LEU A 100 45.54 -12.40 -13.17
C LEU A 100 46.84 -11.67 -12.82
N ARG A 101 47.39 -11.93 -11.63
CA ARG A 101 48.68 -11.40 -11.19
C ARG A 101 49.83 -11.99 -12.00
N ASP A 102 49.82 -13.31 -12.22
CA ASP A 102 50.86 -14.01 -12.98
C ASP A 102 50.86 -13.57 -14.46
N SER A 103 49.69 -13.23 -15.00
CA SER A 103 49.52 -12.75 -16.37
C SER A 103 49.75 -11.23 -16.54
N ASN A 104 50.11 -10.52 -15.46
CA ASN A 104 50.35 -9.08 -15.44
C ASN A 104 49.20 -8.22 -16.04
N VAL A 105 47.95 -8.63 -15.78
CA VAL A 105 46.75 -7.94 -16.27
C VAL A 105 46.31 -6.87 -15.27
N ASN A 106 45.95 -5.68 -15.76
CA ASN A 106 45.42 -4.62 -14.90
C ASN A 106 44.00 -4.97 -14.44
N PHE A 107 43.79 -5.07 -13.13
CA PHE A 107 42.48 -5.36 -12.54
C PHE A 107 42.08 -4.30 -11.52
N ASP A 108 40.82 -3.87 -11.57
CA ASP A 108 40.23 -2.95 -10.59
C ASP A 108 38.91 -3.52 -10.05
N SER A 109 38.54 -3.14 -8.82
CA SER A 109 37.31 -3.59 -8.17
C SER A 109 36.37 -2.42 -7.92
N HIS A 110 35.21 -2.48 -8.57
CA HIS A 110 34.17 -1.47 -8.43
C HIS A 110 33.16 -1.89 -7.36
N PRO A 111 32.92 -1.07 -6.32
CA PRO A 111 31.94 -1.37 -5.29
C PRO A 111 30.52 -1.38 -5.87
N MET A 112 29.61 -2.12 -5.20
CA MET A 112 28.19 -2.15 -5.55
C MET A 112 27.59 -0.76 -5.42
N ARG A 113 27.37 -0.08 -6.54
CA ARG A 113 26.77 1.24 -6.57
C ARG A 113 25.25 1.10 -6.42
N ASN A 114 24.75 1.24 -5.20
CA ASN A 114 23.33 1.11 -4.88
C ASN A 114 22.51 2.40 -5.20
N ASP A 115 23.07 3.30 -5.99
CA ASP A 115 22.47 4.62 -6.30
C ASP A 115 21.04 4.48 -6.87
N GLY A 116 20.77 3.40 -7.62
CA GLY A 116 19.46 3.14 -8.22
C GLY A 116 18.37 2.72 -7.23
N ALA A 117 18.71 2.08 -6.11
CA ALA A 117 17.70 1.58 -5.18
C ALA A 117 16.99 2.71 -4.44
N ILE A 118 17.70 3.77 -4.07
CA ILE A 118 17.13 4.94 -3.37
C ILE A 118 16.18 5.69 -4.31
N TRP A 119 16.57 5.89 -5.56
CA TRP A 119 15.71 6.51 -6.58
C TRP A 119 14.51 5.64 -6.94
N GLY A 120 14.67 4.31 -6.98
CA GLY A 120 13.58 3.36 -7.16
C GLY A 120 12.55 3.40 -6.02
N LEU A 121 13.03 3.46 -4.77
CA LEU A 121 12.17 3.59 -3.59
C LEU A 121 11.43 4.92 -3.57
N LEU A 122 12.11 6.03 -3.86
CA LEU A 122 11.49 7.36 -3.96
C LEU A 122 10.44 7.42 -5.07
N GLY A 123 10.74 6.85 -6.24
CA GLY A 123 9.81 6.77 -7.37
C GLY A 123 8.55 5.97 -7.03
N ASN A 124 8.69 4.85 -6.33
CA ASN A 124 7.57 4.03 -5.89
C ASN A 124 6.71 4.73 -4.82
N LEU A 125 7.35 5.47 -3.91
CA LEU A 125 6.68 6.11 -2.77
C LEU A 125 5.97 7.43 -3.11
N ILE A 126 6.31 8.07 -4.23
CA ILE A 126 5.67 9.31 -4.69
C ILE A 126 4.15 9.16 -4.84
N PHE A 127 3.67 8.05 -5.42
CA PHE A 127 2.23 7.86 -5.63
C PHE A 127 1.44 7.67 -4.32
N PRO A 128 1.83 6.77 -3.39
CA PRO A 128 1.21 6.68 -2.07
C PRO A 128 1.19 8.00 -1.30
N ILE A 129 2.30 8.75 -1.33
CA ILE A 129 2.38 10.05 -0.65
C ILE A 129 1.42 11.07 -1.28
N LEU A 130 1.36 11.14 -2.62
CA LEU A 130 0.43 12.03 -3.31
C LEU A 130 -1.03 11.63 -3.08
N LEU A 131 -1.34 10.33 -3.01
CA LEU A 131 -2.67 9.84 -2.70
C LEU A 131 -3.10 10.23 -1.29
N ILE A 132 -2.25 10.00 -0.29
CA ILE A 132 -2.52 10.36 1.11
C ILE A 132 -2.61 11.88 1.25
N GLY A 133 -1.70 12.64 0.62
CA GLY A 133 -1.72 14.10 0.63
C GLY A 133 -2.97 14.68 -0.04
N GLY A 134 -3.37 14.14 -1.19
CA GLY A 134 -4.59 14.52 -1.90
C GLY A 134 -5.84 14.19 -1.10
N LEU A 135 -5.89 13.01 -0.47
CA LEU A 135 -6.99 12.59 0.38
C LEU A 135 -7.05 13.41 1.67
N PHE A 136 -5.92 13.76 2.27
CA PHE A 136 -5.83 14.66 3.42
C PHE A 136 -6.33 16.06 3.07
N PHE A 137 -5.95 16.61 1.91
CA PHE A 137 -6.44 17.91 1.46
C PHE A 137 -7.95 17.88 1.14
N LEU A 138 -8.43 16.79 0.52
CA LEU A 138 -9.86 16.57 0.29
C LEU A 138 -10.62 16.50 1.62
N PHE A 139 -10.16 15.70 2.58
CA PHE A 139 -10.80 15.56 3.90
C PHE A 139 -10.76 16.85 4.72
N ARG A 140 -9.66 17.61 4.66
CA ARG A 140 -9.56 18.93 5.31
C ARG A 140 -10.54 19.94 4.73
N ARG A 141 -10.86 19.85 3.44
CA ARG A 141 -11.87 20.69 2.78
C ARG A 141 -13.31 20.15 2.94
N SER A 142 -13.44 18.89 3.36
CA SER A 142 -14.65 18.09 3.35
C SER A 142 -15.26 17.87 4.74
N SER A 143 -14.98 18.72 5.73
CA SER A 143 -15.70 18.73 7.02
C SER A 143 -17.22 18.91 6.87
N ASN A 144 -17.71 19.23 5.66
CA ASN A 144 -19.13 19.37 5.33
C ASN A 144 -19.69 18.26 4.43
N ILE A 145 -18.96 17.17 4.15
CA ILE A 145 -19.49 16.04 3.37
C ILE A 145 -20.06 14.98 4.34
N PRO A 146 -21.36 14.67 4.27
CA PRO A 146 -21.94 13.51 4.95
C PRO A 146 -21.23 12.24 4.47
N GLY A 147 -20.62 11.49 5.38
CA GLY A 147 -19.87 10.26 5.10
C GLY A 147 -18.35 10.35 5.22
N GLY A 148 -17.78 11.49 5.64
CA GLY A 148 -16.34 11.60 5.92
C GLY A 148 -15.87 10.69 7.09
N PRO A 149 -14.55 10.44 7.24
CA PRO A 149 -13.98 9.52 8.24
C PRO A 149 -14.41 9.78 9.70
N GLY A 150 -14.80 11.01 10.05
CA GLY A 150 -15.37 11.35 11.37
C GLY A 150 -16.82 10.90 11.58
N GLN A 151 -17.55 10.54 10.53
CA GLN A 151 -18.92 10.04 10.61
C GLN A 151 -18.97 8.51 10.71
N ALA A 152 -17.98 7.81 10.12
CA ALA A 152 -17.82 6.36 10.30
C ALA A 152 -17.54 5.97 11.78
N LEU A 153 -16.85 6.82 12.52
CA LEU A 153 -16.65 6.66 13.96
C LEU A 153 -17.91 6.93 14.80
N ASN A 154 -18.98 7.47 14.20
CA ASN A 154 -20.25 7.76 14.87
C ASN A 154 -21.31 6.66 14.68
N PHE A 155 -21.02 5.57 13.96
CA PHE A 155 -21.96 4.45 13.76
C PHE A 155 -22.34 3.71 15.06
N GLY A 156 -21.60 3.90 16.16
CA GLY A 156 -21.90 3.30 17.47
C GLY A 156 -22.66 4.18 18.46
N LYS A 157 -22.89 5.46 18.16
CA LYS A 157 -23.55 6.37 19.11
C LYS A 157 -25.05 6.42 18.83
N SER A 158 -25.82 5.74 19.68
CA SER A 158 -27.29 5.85 19.69
C SER A 158 -27.70 7.31 19.74
N ARG A 159 -28.40 7.77 18.70
CA ARG A 159 -29.11 9.06 18.70
C ARG A 159 -30.45 8.93 19.44
N ALA A 160 -30.43 8.42 20.67
CA ALA A 160 -31.59 8.49 21.54
C ALA A 160 -31.82 9.97 21.86
N ARG A 161 -32.80 10.58 21.20
CA ARG A 161 -33.26 11.91 21.60
C ARG A 161 -33.96 11.74 22.94
N PHE A 162 -33.35 12.26 24.01
CA PHE A 162 -34.06 12.53 25.25
C PHE A 162 -35.14 13.55 24.94
N GLN A 163 -36.35 13.07 24.66
CA GLN A 163 -37.53 13.92 24.64
C GLN A 163 -37.84 14.18 26.11
N MET A 164 -37.65 15.43 26.56
CA MET A 164 -38.15 15.85 27.86
C MET A 164 -39.66 15.61 27.87
N GLU A 165 -40.17 14.97 28.91
CA GLU A 165 -41.60 14.66 29.07
C GLU A 165 -42.45 15.87 28.70
N ALA A 166 -43.18 15.76 27.60
CA ALA A 166 -44.17 16.77 27.24
C ALA A 166 -45.28 16.68 28.31
N LYS A 167 -45.41 17.70 29.14
CA LYS A 167 -46.58 17.87 30.01
C LYS A 167 -47.78 18.13 29.10
N THR A 168 -48.49 17.08 28.71
CA THR A 168 -49.64 17.15 27.79
C THR A 168 -50.86 17.79 28.43
N GLY A 169 -50.97 17.77 29.77
CA GLY A 169 -52.05 18.42 30.52
C GLY A 169 -53.41 17.69 30.46
N ILE A 170 -53.49 16.55 29.77
CA ILE A 170 -54.71 15.77 29.57
C ILE A 170 -54.95 14.84 30.78
N LYS A 171 -56.21 14.74 31.24
CA LYS A 171 -56.64 13.81 32.30
C LYS A 171 -57.50 12.68 31.74
N PHE A 172 -57.71 11.62 32.53
CA PHE A 172 -58.60 10.51 32.15
C PHE A 172 -60.05 10.96 31.92
N ASP A 173 -60.48 12.02 32.60
CA ASP A 173 -61.81 12.63 32.44
C ASP A 173 -62.01 13.25 31.04
N ASP A 174 -60.92 13.63 30.36
CA ASP A 174 -60.95 14.25 29.03
C ASP A 174 -61.02 13.22 27.88
N VAL A 175 -61.04 11.92 28.19
CA VAL A 175 -61.09 10.82 27.22
C VAL A 175 -62.50 10.25 27.18
N ALA A 176 -63.13 10.16 26.02
CA ALA A 176 -64.49 9.62 25.86
C ALA A 176 -64.51 8.32 25.03
N GLY A 177 -65.46 7.42 25.33
CA GLY A 177 -65.83 6.30 24.46
C GLY A 177 -65.04 4.99 24.63
N ILE A 178 -64.07 4.92 25.55
CA ILE A 178 -63.29 3.70 25.81
C ILE A 178 -63.08 3.55 27.32
N ASP A 179 -64.09 3.05 28.03
CA ASP A 179 -64.04 2.98 29.49
C ASP A 179 -63.24 1.76 30.00
N GLU A 180 -63.28 0.64 29.29
CA GLU A 180 -62.50 -0.58 29.62
C GLU A 180 -60.99 -0.29 29.63
N ALA A 181 -60.46 0.33 28.56
CA ALA A 181 -59.03 0.66 28.50
C ALA A 181 -58.61 1.76 29.49
N LYS A 182 -59.53 2.65 29.90
CA LYS A 182 -59.24 3.62 30.97
C LYS A 182 -59.04 2.91 32.30
N GLU A 183 -59.87 1.92 32.62
CA GLU A 183 -59.77 1.15 33.84
C GLU A 183 -58.44 0.38 33.91
N GLU A 184 -58.07 -0.31 32.82
CA GLU A 184 -56.79 -1.01 32.70
C GLU A 184 -55.59 -0.06 32.86
N LEU A 185 -55.60 1.10 32.19
CA LEU A 185 -54.53 2.09 32.32
C LEU A 185 -54.50 2.75 33.70
N GLN A 186 -55.65 2.92 34.33
CA GLN A 186 -55.75 3.47 35.68
C GLN A 186 -55.13 2.52 36.72
N GLU A 187 -55.22 1.20 36.51
CA GLU A 187 -54.51 0.22 37.33
C GLU A 187 -52.99 0.41 37.19
N VAL A 188 -52.46 0.52 35.96
CA VAL A 188 -51.03 0.75 35.72
C VAL A 188 -50.56 2.05 36.37
N VAL A 189 -51.32 3.13 36.25
CA VAL A 189 -51.02 4.41 36.91
C VAL A 189 -51.06 4.28 38.44
N THR A 190 -52.01 3.52 38.98
CA THR A 190 -52.12 3.28 40.43
C THR A 190 -50.94 2.46 40.94
N PHE A 191 -50.49 1.47 40.18
CA PHE A 191 -49.26 0.71 40.44
C PHE A 191 -48.03 1.63 40.46
N LEU A 192 -47.87 2.50 39.45
CA LEU A 192 -46.75 3.44 39.39
C LEU A 192 -46.76 4.45 40.55
N LYS A 193 -47.94 4.84 41.05
CA LYS A 193 -48.08 5.72 42.21
C LYS A 193 -47.81 5.03 43.55
N GLN A 194 -48.17 3.75 43.69
CA GLN A 194 -48.05 2.99 44.94
C GLN A 194 -47.48 1.58 44.72
N PRO A 195 -46.25 1.44 44.20
CA PRO A 195 -45.71 0.15 43.77
C PRO A 195 -45.55 -0.85 44.92
N GLU A 196 -45.32 -0.35 46.14
CA GLU A 196 -45.13 -1.16 47.34
C GLU A 196 -46.35 -2.03 47.67
N ARG A 197 -47.57 -1.49 47.50
CA ARG A 197 -48.82 -2.22 47.79
C ARG A 197 -49.03 -3.41 46.87
N PHE A 198 -48.70 -3.24 45.59
CA PHE A 198 -48.85 -4.29 44.58
C PHE A 198 -47.72 -5.31 44.64
N THR A 199 -46.50 -4.87 44.97
CA THR A 199 -45.36 -5.78 45.16
C THR A 199 -45.55 -6.66 46.40
N ALA A 200 -46.19 -6.14 47.47
CA ALA A 200 -46.49 -6.90 48.69
C ALA A 200 -47.43 -8.09 48.45
N VAL A 201 -48.33 -8.00 47.46
CA VAL A 201 -49.20 -9.11 47.04
C VAL A 201 -48.60 -9.96 45.90
N GLY A 202 -47.36 -9.68 45.49
CA GLY A 202 -46.63 -10.41 44.46
C GLY A 202 -47.02 -10.08 43.01
N ALA A 203 -47.76 -8.99 42.79
CA ALA A 203 -48.16 -8.58 41.45
C ALA A 203 -46.94 -8.08 40.63
N ARG A 204 -46.93 -8.37 39.33
CA ARG A 204 -45.87 -7.97 38.39
C ARG A 204 -46.40 -6.96 37.38
N ILE A 205 -45.60 -5.93 37.11
CA ILE A 205 -45.95 -4.88 36.14
C ILE A 205 -45.89 -5.41 34.69
N PRO A 206 -46.88 -5.11 33.83
CA PRO A 206 -46.77 -5.33 32.39
C PRO A 206 -45.64 -4.45 31.82
N LYS A 207 -44.78 -5.02 30.96
CA LYS A 207 -43.59 -4.34 30.41
C LYS A 207 -43.82 -3.72 29.02
N GLY A 208 -45.07 -3.76 28.54
CA GLY A 208 -45.49 -3.26 27.25
C GLY A 208 -46.99 -3.43 27.09
#